data_AF-A0A7R9T7Q0-F1
#
_entry.id   AF-A0A7R9T7Q0-F1
#
_cell.length_a   1.000
_cell.length_b   1.000
_cell.length_c   1.000
_cell.angle_alpha   90.00
_cell.angle_beta   90.00
_cell.angle_gamma   90.00
#
_symmetry.space_group_name_H-M   'P 1'
#
loop_
_entity.id
_entity.type
_entity.pdbx_description
1 polymer ?
#
loop_
_entity_poly.entity_id
_entity_poly.type
_entity_poly.pdbx_seq_one_letter_code
_entity_poly.pdbx_strand_id
1 'polypeptide(L)'
;KMDLGSDEAHEAVISFCPEIHLSVKEMAERFFAELRRRYYTTPKSYLDLIALYTKLLGEKRAEFETARDRLLNGLSKLSETNAMVDGMQEELTKLQPVLEEKSKATAELLVNVERDQAEAEKV
;
A
#
# COMPACT_ATOMS: atom_id res chain seq x y z
N LYS A 1 8.63 14.75 22.14
CA LYS A 1 9.60 13.71 22.57
C LYS A 1 9.55 12.65 21.48
N MET A 2 10.61 12.48 20.70
CA MET A 2 10.56 11.57 19.56
C MET A 2 10.79 10.13 20.04
N ASP A 3 9.94 9.23 19.61
CA ASP A 3 10.04 7.81 19.93
C ASP A 3 11.18 7.19 19.11
N LEU A 4 12.20 6.66 19.76
CA LEU A 4 13.35 6.02 19.10
C LEU A 4 13.16 4.50 18.93
N GLY A 5 11.99 3.97 19.32
CA GLY A 5 11.67 2.54 19.26
C GLY A 5 11.98 1.85 20.58
N SER A 6 12.69 0.73 20.53
CA SER A 6 13.02 -0.05 21.73
C SER A 6 14.10 0.62 22.58
N ASP A 7 14.20 0.22 23.85
CA ASP A 7 15.20 0.74 24.78
C ASP A 7 16.63 0.46 24.26
N GLU A 8 16.85 -0.66 23.58
CA GLU A 8 18.14 -0.98 22.97
C GLU A 8 18.50 -0.03 21.82
N ALA A 9 17.52 0.34 20.99
CA ALA A 9 17.72 1.29 19.90
C ALA A 9 18.00 2.70 20.46
N HIS A 10 17.31 3.07 21.54
CA HIS A 10 17.54 4.33 22.23
C HIS A 10 18.98 4.41 22.78
N GLU A 11 19.45 3.36 23.46
CA GLU A 11 20.80 3.30 24.01
C GLU A 11 21.87 3.31 22.91
N ALA A 12 21.64 2.57 21.83
CA ALA A 12 22.53 2.55 20.67
C ALA A 12 22.70 3.94 20.04
N VAL A 13 21.59 4.68 19.86
CA VAL A 13 21.64 6.04 19.29
C VAL A 13 22.39 7.00 20.23
N ILE A 14 22.16 6.89 21.54
CA ILE A 14 22.87 7.71 22.54
C ILE A 14 24.38 7.43 22.51
N SER A 15 24.78 6.17 22.39
CA SER A 15 26.19 5.78 22.30
C SER A 15 26.84 6.20 20.99
N PHE A 16 26.11 6.13 19.87
CA PHE A 16 26.66 6.30 18.53
C PHE A 16 26.78 7.76 18.09
N CYS A 17 25.86 8.63 18.50
CA CYS A 17 25.92 10.05 18.14
C CYS A 17 27.25 10.74 18.53
N PRO A 18 27.78 10.56 19.77
CA PRO A 18 29.09 11.09 20.15
C PRO A 18 30.24 10.51 19.32
N GLU A 19 30.21 9.21 19.04
CA GLU A 19 31.23 8.52 18.26
C GLU A 19 31.33 9.11 16.85
N ILE A 20 30.19 9.30 16.17
CA ILE A 20 30.14 9.98 14.87
C ILE A 20 30.75 11.38 14.98
N HIS A 21 30.34 12.17 15.97
CA HIS A 21 30.82 13.54 16.11
C HIS A 21 32.34 13.61 16.32
N LEU A 22 32.90 12.68 17.09
CA LEU A 22 34.34 12.57 17.32
C LEU A 22 35.09 12.09 16.08
N SER A 23 34.54 11.16 15.29
CA SER A 23 35.16 10.71 14.04
C SER A 23 35.37 11.84 13.03
N VAL A 24 34.47 12.84 13.01
CA VAL A 24 34.59 14.02 12.14
C VAL A 24 35.81 14.85 12.52
N LYS A 25 36.21 14.87 13.79
CA LYS A 25 37.42 15.56 14.23
C LYS A 25 38.68 14.92 13.65
N GLU A 26 38.75 13.59 13.65
CA GLU A 26 39.86 12.86 13.03
C GLU A 26 39.92 13.11 11.52
N MET A 27 38.75 13.11 10.86
CA MET A 27 38.66 13.42 9.44
C MET A 27 39.05 14.87 9.14
N ALA A 28 38.73 15.82 10.03
CA ALA A 28 39.11 17.23 9.86
C ALA A 28 40.64 17.42 9.89
N GLU A 29 41.35 16.68 10.74
CA GLU A 29 42.83 16.71 10.76
C GLU A 29 43.42 16.13 9.47
N ARG A 30 42.89 14.99 9.00
CA ARG A 30 43.28 14.41 7.70
C ARG A 30 43.03 15.39 6.55
N PHE A 31 41.86 16.00 6.55
CA PHE A 31 41.45 16.98 5.55
C PHE A 31 42.38 18.20 5.52
N PHE A 32 42.84 18.65 6.69
CA PHE A 32 43.85 19.70 6.78
C PHE A 32 45.22 19.25 6.28
N ALA A 33 45.63 18.02 6.57
CA ALA A 33 46.91 17.47 6.10
C ALA A 33 46.98 17.39 4.57
N GLU A 34 45.89 16.93 3.93
CA GLU A 34 45.83 16.70 2.49
C GLU A 34 45.60 17.99 1.68
N LEU A 35 44.67 18.84 2.13
CA LEU A 35 44.17 19.97 1.34
C LEU A 35 44.48 21.34 1.95
N ARG A 36 45.15 21.36 3.11
CA ARG A 36 45.49 22.59 3.85
C ARG A 36 44.29 23.48 4.19
N ARG A 37 43.07 22.92 4.18
CA ARG A 37 41.83 23.63 4.53
C ARG A 37 41.34 23.18 5.89
N ARG A 38 41.13 24.14 6.79
CA ARG A 38 40.64 23.87 8.16
C ARG A 38 39.12 23.65 8.17
N TYR A 39 38.68 22.68 8.95
CA TYR A 39 37.28 22.44 9.29
C TYR A 39 37.18 22.27 10.81
N TYR A 40 36.14 22.83 11.42
CA TYR A 40 35.97 22.82 12.87
C TYR A 40 34.60 22.25 13.23
N THR A 41 34.57 21.27 14.13
CA THR A 41 33.34 20.78 14.75
C THR A 41 33.04 21.65 15.97
N THR A 42 31.75 21.87 16.25
CA THR A 42 31.32 22.60 17.44
C THR A 42 30.23 21.82 18.16
N PRO A 43 30.01 22.07 19.47
CA PRO A 43 28.86 21.50 20.17
C PRO A 43 27.52 21.83 19.51
N LYS A 44 27.42 22.98 18.83
CA LYS A 44 26.22 23.32 18.03
C LYS A 44 26.01 22.32 16.89
N SER A 45 27.07 21.99 16.14
CA SER A 45 27.01 20.98 15.07
C SER A 45 26.58 19.59 15.59
N TYR A 46 26.89 19.27 16.85
CA TYR A 46 26.41 18.05 17.50
C TYR A 46 24.91 18.08 17.77
N LEU A 47 24.39 19.20 18.28
CA LEU A 47 22.94 19.38 18.47
C LEU A 47 22.19 19.36 17.12
N ASP A 48 22.77 19.97 16.09
CA ASP A 48 22.23 19.96 14.74
C ASP A 48 22.19 18.52 14.17
N LEU A 49 23.21 17.69 14.45
CA LEU A 49 23.20 16.26 14.10
C LEU A 49 22.02 15.52 14.74
N ILE A 50 21.81 15.69 16.05
CA ILE A 50 20.71 15.04 16.78
C ILE A 50 19.36 15.50 16.22
N ALA A 51 19.20 16.81 16.01
CA ALA A 51 17.97 17.39 15.46
C ALA A 51 17.69 16.88 14.03
N LEU A 52 18.72 16.81 13.19
CA LEU A 52 18.61 16.30 11.84
C LEU A 52 18.23 14.82 11.81
N TYR A 53 18.92 13.99 12.60
CA TYR A 53 18.59 12.56 12.72
C TYR A 53 17.14 12.38 13.17
N THR A 54 16.73 13.17 14.17
CA THR A 54 15.36 13.15 14.69
C THR A 54 14.34 13.44 13.59
N LYS A 55 14.53 14.56 12.89
CA LYS A 55 13.66 14.95 11.78
C LYS A 55 13.60 13.87 10.70
N LEU A 56 14.75 13.36 10.27
CA LEU A 56 14.85 12.40 9.18
C LEU A 56 14.19 11.06 9.53
N LEU A 57 14.32 10.60 10.78
CA LEU A 57 13.67 9.38 11.25
C LEU A 57 12.14 9.51 11.18
N GLY A 58 11.61 10.66 11.59
CA GLY A 58 10.18 10.96 11.51
C GLY A 58 9.69 10.96 10.06
N GLU A 59 10.40 11.64 9.16
CA GLU A 59 10.08 11.67 7.73
C GLU A 59 10.07 10.26 7.12
N LYS A 60 11.11 9.46 7.40
CA LYS A 60 11.21 8.09 6.87
C LYS A 60 10.12 7.16 7.41
N ARG A 61 9.75 7.28 8.69
CA ARG A 61 8.64 6.51 9.24
C ARG A 61 7.31 6.88 8.59
N ALA A 62 7.05 8.17 8.39
CA ALA A 62 5.83 8.62 7.70
C ALA A 62 5.75 8.11 6.25
N GLU A 63 6.88 8.09 5.53
CA GLU A 63 6.96 7.47 4.20
C GLU A 63 6.59 5.97 4.24
N PHE A 64 7.15 5.23 5.20
CA PHE A 64 6.86 3.81 5.37
C PHE A 64 5.42 3.53 5.77
N GLU A 65 4.85 4.30 6.70
CA GLU A 65 3.46 4.17 7.11
C GLU A 65 2.51 4.43 5.95
N THR A 66 2.75 5.48 5.17
CA THR A 66 1.95 5.79 3.97
C THR A 66 2.01 4.65 2.97
N ALA A 67 3.20 4.08 2.71
CA ALA A 67 3.35 2.96 1.81
C ALA A 67 2.64 1.69 2.31
N ARG A 68 2.75 1.39 3.60
CA ARG A 68 2.05 0.28 4.27
C ARG A 68 0.54 0.44 4.15
N ASP A 69 0.01 1.61 4.46
CA ASP A 69 -1.44 1.86 4.47
C ASP A 69 -2.01 1.75 3.07
N ARG A 70 -1.28 2.21 2.05
CA ARG A 70 -1.64 2.01 0.64
C ARG A 70 -1.76 0.53 0.29
N LEU A 71 -0.84 -0.30 0.75
CA LEU A 71 -0.87 -1.75 0.52
C LEU A 71 -2.02 -2.42 1.26
N LEU A 72 -2.25 -2.07 2.52
CA LEU A 72 -3.36 -2.59 3.33
C LEU A 72 -4.71 -2.24 2.70
N ASN A 73 -4.89 -0.99 2.25
CA ASN A 73 -6.08 -0.57 1.55
C ASN A 73 -6.28 -1.36 0.25
N GLY A 74 -5.20 -1.57 -0.52
CA GLY A 74 -5.25 -2.40 -1.72
C GLY A 74 -5.68 -3.85 -1.44
N LEU A 75 -5.13 -4.46 -0.39
CA LEU A 75 -5.51 -5.81 0.04
C LEU A 75 -6.97 -5.90 0.49
N SER A 76 -7.46 -4.92 1.26
CA SER A 76 -8.87 -4.83 1.64
C SER A 76 -9.77 -4.80 0.41
N LYS A 77 -9.44 -3.95 -0.57
CA LYS A 77 -10.21 -3.84 -1.82
C LYS A 77 -10.20 -5.12 -2.64
N LEU A 78 -9.07 -5.81 -2.70
CA LEU A 78 -9.00 -7.12 -3.36
C LEU A 78 -9.89 -8.16 -2.65
N SER A 79 -9.85 -8.20 -1.32
CA SER A 79 -10.70 -9.11 -0.53
C SER A 79 -12.19 -8.82 -0.71
N GLU A 80 -12.58 -7.54 -0.67
CA GLU A 80 -13.96 -7.10 -0.92
C GLU A 80 -14.44 -7.50 -2.31
N THR A 81 -13.58 -7.32 -3.32
CA THR A 81 -13.90 -7.64 -4.72
C THR A 81 -14.04 -9.16 -4.92
N ASN A 82 -13.16 -9.96 -4.32
CA ASN A 82 -13.27 -11.42 -4.37
C ASN A 82 -14.60 -11.90 -3.77
N ALA A 83 -14.98 -11.39 -2.60
CA ALA A 83 -16.26 -11.74 -1.99
C ALA A 83 -17.47 -11.35 -2.86
N MET A 84 -17.39 -10.22 -3.55
CA MET A 84 -18.42 -9.80 -4.51
C MET A 84 -18.50 -10.74 -5.72
N VAL A 85 -17.35 -11.12 -6.29
CA VAL A 85 -17.27 -12.06 -7.42
C VAL A 85 -17.83 -13.42 -7.03
N ASP A 86 -17.49 -13.93 -5.84
CA ASP A 86 -18.03 -15.20 -5.33
C ASP A 86 -19.56 -15.16 -5.23
N GLY A 87 -20.12 -14.07 -4.70
CA GLY A 87 -21.57 -13.86 -4.65
C GLY A 87 -22.22 -13.81 -6.04
N MET A 88 -21.60 -13.11 -7.00
CA MET A 88 -22.10 -13.06 -8.38
C MET A 88 -22.07 -14.44 -9.07
N GLN A 89 -21.05 -15.26 -8.78
CA GLN A 89 -20.97 -16.63 -9.31
C GLN A 89 -22.10 -17.50 -8.77
N GLU A 90 -22.44 -17.38 -7.49
CA GLU A 90 -23.59 -18.08 -6.92
C GLU A 90 -24.91 -17.65 -7.56
N GLU A 91 -25.11 -16.34 -7.77
CA GLU A 91 -26.30 -15.80 -8.43
C GLU A 91 -26.43 -16.30 -9.88
N LEU A 92 -25.34 -16.27 -10.65
CA LEU A 92 -25.32 -16.81 -12.01
C LEU A 92 -25.69 -18.29 -12.07
N THR A 93 -25.17 -19.08 -11.13
CA THR A 93 -25.47 -20.52 -11.03
C THR A 93 -26.96 -20.76 -10.75
N LYS A 94 -27.59 -19.92 -9.93
CA LYS A 94 -29.03 -19.98 -9.64
C LYS A 94 -29.89 -19.52 -10.82
N LEU A 95 -29.44 -18.53 -11.58
CA LEU A 95 -30.18 -17.96 -12.72
C LEU A 95 -30.14 -18.86 -13.97
N GLN A 96 -29.08 -19.65 -14.15
CA GLN A 96 -28.92 -20.57 -15.29
C GLN A 96 -30.15 -21.47 -15.56
N PRO A 97 -30.64 -22.28 -14.61
CA PRO A 97 -31.77 -23.17 -14.85
C PRO A 97 -33.08 -22.41 -15.11
N VAL A 98 -33.28 -21.28 -14.42
CA VAL A 98 -34.45 -20.41 -14.62
C VAL A 98 -34.46 -19.85 -16.04
N LEU A 99 -33.30 -19.45 -16.55
CA LEU A 99 -33.16 -18.93 -17.91
C LEU A 99 -33.45 -20.03 -18.95
N GLU A 100 -32.95 -21.24 -18.75
CA GLU A 100 -33.26 -22.38 -19.63
C GLU A 100 -34.75 -22.71 -19.67
N GLU A 101 -35.41 -22.74 -18.50
CA GLU A 101 -36.85 -22.99 -18.41
C GLU A 101 -37.66 -21.91 -19.15
N LYS A 102 -37.36 -20.63 -18.90
CA LYS A 102 -38.04 -19.51 -19.56
C LYS A 102 -37.77 -19.47 -21.06
N SER A 103 -36.57 -19.84 -21.49
CA SER A 103 -36.22 -19.94 -22.91
C SER A 103 -37.03 -21.04 -23.60
N LYS A 104 -37.14 -22.23 -22.99
CA LYS A 104 -37.99 -23.32 -23.51
C LYS A 104 -39.46 -22.92 -23.59
N ALA A 105 -40.00 -22.34 -22.51
CA ALA A 105 -41.40 -21.89 -22.49
C ALA A 105 -41.68 -20.83 -23.57
N THR A 106 -40.73 -19.93 -23.83
CA THR A 106 -40.86 -18.91 -24.88
C THR A 106 -40.81 -19.54 -26.28
N ALA A 107 -39.94 -20.53 -26.51
CA ALA A 107 -39.89 -21.26 -27.77
C ALA A 107 -41.21 -22.01 -28.06
N GLU A 108 -41.81 -22.65 -27.06
CA GLU A 108 -43.12 -23.30 -27.18
C GLU A 108 -44.24 -22.31 -27.49
N LEU A 109 -44.25 -21.16 -26.80
CA LEU A 109 -45.19 -20.07 -27.10
C LEU A 109 -45.07 -19.58 -28.54
N LEU A 110 -43.84 -19.45 -29.05
CA LEU A 110 -43.59 -19.00 -30.43
C LEU A 110 -44.17 -19.96 -31.46
N VAL A 111 -44.01 -21.27 -31.26
CA VAL A 111 -44.60 -22.31 -32.13
C VAL A 111 -46.13 -22.24 -32.14
N ASN A 112 -46.74 -22.04 -30.97
CA ASN A 112 -48.20 -21.91 -30.89
C ASN A 112 -48.70 -20.65 -31.60
N VAL A 113 -48.00 -19.52 -31.45
CA VAL A 113 -48.34 -18.27 -32.15
C VAL A 113 -48.23 -18.43 -33.67
N GLU A 114 -47.17 -19.09 -34.17
CA GLU A 114 -47.02 -19.36 -35.61
C GLU A 114 -48.16 -20.24 -36.15
N ARG A 115 -48.57 -21.27 -35.40
CA ARG A 115 -49.70 -22.11 -35.77
C ARG A 115 -51.01 -21.33 -35.81
N ASP A 116 -51.30 -20.59 -34.75
CA ASP A 116 -52.54 -19.82 -34.63
C ASP A 116 -52.61 -18.72 -35.72
N GLN A 117 -51.47 -18.15 -36.11
CA GLN A 117 -51.37 -17.19 -37.21
C GLN A 117 -51.62 -17.84 -38.59
N ALA A 118 -51.08 -19.04 -38.83
CA ALA A 118 -51.33 -19.79 -40.06
C ALA A 118 -52.78 -20.29 -40.19
N GLU A 119 -53.49 -20.52 -39.08
CA GLU A 119 -54.94 -20.79 -39.08
C GLU A 119 -55.74 -19.52 -39.38
N ALA A 120 -55.36 -18.37 -38.81
CA ALA A 120 -56.03 -17.09 -39.05
C ALA A 120 -55.92 -16.63 -40.51
N GLU A 121 -54.80 -16.89 -41.19
CA GLU A 121 -54.63 -16.55 -42.62
C GLU A 121 -55.45 -17.43 -43.59
N LYS A 122 -56.01 -18.55 -43.12
CA LYS A 122 -56.84 -19.45 -43.94
C LYS A 122 -58.34 -19.11 -43.89
N VAL A 123 -58.75 -18.19 -43.03
CA VAL A 123 -60.13 -17.70 -42.86
C VAL A 123 -60.29 -16.39 -43.64
#